data_AF-Q3B6H1-F1
#
_entry.id   AF-Q3B6H1-F1
#
_cell.length_a   1.000
_cell.length_b   1.000
_cell.length_c   1.000
_cell.angle_alpha   90.00
_cell.angle_beta   90.00
_cell.angle_gamma   90.00
#
_symmetry.space_group_name_H-M   'P 1'
#
loop_
_entity.id
_entity.type
_entity.pdbx_description
1 polymer ?
#
loop_
_entity_poly.entity_id
_entity_poly.type
_entity_poly.pdbx_seq_one_letter_code
_entity_poly.pdbx_strand_id
1 'polypeptide(L)'
;MSAARMFRTSIDGRYLAEEAHRVRWEKSVRFLEKWRVPAGLHPSGLDLGDRTPMTELAEALFGFTFDSSRVDLDEGSLSGCYGVVTAFEVLEHLFNPLHALLEVKKVMAGSAARLFVSMPLRQPELLRSPEHFHEMSRTAALALFGRSGFRVERSAEFRIRRPLFYLSGFKPLLRFFFERVQVYELSTAEVQRETTAEVQRETTAEVQRETTAEVQRETTAEVQRETTAEVQWESAAAVRGGGV
;
A
#
# COMPACT_ATOMS: atom_id res chain seq x y z
N MET A 1 -21.90 -9.38 -30.93
CA MET A 1 -21.10 -8.70 -29.88
C MET A 1 -20.95 -9.66 -28.72
N SER A 2 -19.73 -9.92 -28.22
CA SER A 2 -19.51 -10.83 -27.08
C SER A 2 -20.24 -10.31 -25.84
N ALA A 3 -20.89 -11.20 -25.07
CA ALA A 3 -21.59 -10.86 -23.83
C ALA A 3 -20.68 -10.13 -22.82
N ALA A 4 -19.36 -10.39 -22.86
CA ALA A 4 -18.36 -9.71 -22.04
C ALA A 4 -18.30 -8.19 -22.28
N ARG A 5 -18.67 -7.72 -23.48
CA ARG A 5 -18.66 -6.29 -23.84
C ARG A 5 -19.92 -5.54 -23.37
N MET A 6 -20.92 -6.26 -22.86
CA MET A 6 -22.19 -5.67 -22.40
C MET A 6 -22.07 -5.05 -21.00
N PHE A 7 -21.10 -5.50 -20.19
CA PHE A 7 -20.90 -5.06 -18.81
C PHE A 7 -19.65 -4.21 -18.61
N ARG A 8 -18.90 -3.93 -19.68
CA ARG A 8 -17.78 -2.98 -19.66
C ARG A 8 -18.27 -1.62 -20.12
N THR A 9 -18.14 -0.62 -19.28
CA THR A 9 -18.45 0.77 -19.63
C THR A 9 -17.52 1.21 -20.77
N SER A 10 -18.10 1.58 -21.92
CA SER A 10 -17.32 2.07 -23.05
C SER A 10 -16.89 3.52 -22.78
N ILE A 11 -15.59 3.79 -22.85
CA ILE A 11 -15.08 5.17 -22.85
C ILE A 11 -15.43 5.80 -24.19
N ASP A 12 -16.59 6.44 -24.25
CA ASP A 12 -17.08 7.19 -25.42
C ASP A 12 -17.09 8.71 -25.14
N GLY A 13 -17.45 9.50 -26.15
CA GLY A 13 -17.54 10.95 -25.98
C GLY A 13 -18.55 11.41 -24.91
N ARG A 14 -19.55 10.58 -24.57
CA ARG A 14 -20.53 10.88 -23.51
C ARG A 14 -19.91 10.63 -22.13
N TYR A 15 -19.17 9.54 -21.97
CA TYR A 15 -18.37 9.28 -20.78
C TYR A 15 -17.41 10.45 -20.52
N LEU A 16 -16.65 10.89 -21.54
CA LEU A 16 -15.72 12.01 -21.36
C LEU A 16 -16.42 13.36 -21.05
N ALA A 17 -17.68 13.52 -21.46
CA ALA A 17 -18.45 14.74 -21.25
C ALA A 17 -19.17 14.81 -19.90
N GLU A 18 -19.33 13.69 -19.16
CA GLU A 18 -20.04 13.72 -17.89
C GLU A 18 -19.21 14.40 -16.80
N GLU A 19 -19.73 15.51 -16.29
CA GLU A 19 -19.03 16.36 -15.31
C GLU A 19 -18.68 15.64 -14.00
N ALA A 20 -19.49 14.64 -13.60
CA ALA A 20 -19.24 13.85 -12.41
C ALA A 20 -17.90 13.07 -12.50
N HIS A 21 -17.52 12.61 -13.70
CA HIS A 21 -16.23 11.96 -13.91
C HIS A 21 -15.09 12.94 -13.71
N ARG A 22 -15.20 14.17 -14.22
CA ARG A 22 -14.18 15.20 -14.01
C ARG A 22 -13.99 15.55 -12.53
N VAL A 23 -15.07 15.80 -11.80
CA VAL A 23 -15.03 16.08 -10.35
C VAL A 23 -14.41 14.89 -9.59
N ARG A 24 -14.73 13.66 -10.01
CA ARG A 24 -14.13 12.45 -9.42
C ARG A 24 -12.62 12.44 -9.65
N TRP A 25 -12.17 12.60 -10.89
CA TRP A 25 -10.74 12.60 -11.24
C TRP A 25 -9.96 13.68 -10.48
N GLU A 26 -10.47 14.91 -10.44
CA GLU A 26 -9.87 16.01 -9.68
C GLU A 26 -9.68 15.65 -8.19
N LYS A 27 -10.66 14.95 -7.60
CA LYS A 27 -10.60 14.52 -6.20
C LYS A 27 -9.68 13.33 -5.97
N SER A 28 -9.63 12.39 -6.90
CA SER A 28 -8.66 11.29 -6.88
C SER A 28 -7.23 11.82 -6.99
N VAL A 29 -6.96 12.77 -7.90
CA VAL A 29 -5.64 13.42 -8.01
C VAL A 29 -5.27 14.15 -6.73
N ARG A 30 -6.19 14.93 -6.13
CA ARG A 30 -5.95 15.57 -4.82
C ARG A 30 -5.67 14.57 -3.70
N PHE A 31 -6.16 13.34 -3.81
CA PHE A 31 -5.80 12.28 -2.88
C PHE A 31 -4.36 11.81 -3.13
N LEU A 32 -3.97 11.62 -4.40
CA LEU A 32 -2.61 11.24 -4.81
C LEU A 32 -1.56 12.30 -4.44
N GLU A 33 -1.83 13.59 -4.67
CA GLU A 33 -0.93 14.72 -4.38
C GLU A 33 -0.42 14.74 -2.93
N LYS A 34 -1.19 14.19 -2.00
CA LYS A 34 -0.82 14.13 -0.59
C LYS A 34 0.20 13.05 -0.27
N TRP A 35 0.40 12.09 -1.18
CA TRP A 35 1.40 11.05 -1.01
C TRP A 35 2.79 11.60 -1.32
N ARG A 36 3.69 11.48 -0.35
CA ARG A 36 5.09 11.84 -0.53
C ARG A 36 5.81 10.70 -1.23
N VAL A 37 6.14 10.90 -2.50
CA VAL A 37 6.85 9.92 -3.32
C VAL A 37 8.21 9.60 -2.67
N PRO A 38 8.46 8.34 -2.27
CA PRO A 38 9.71 7.95 -1.64
C PRO A 38 10.87 7.96 -2.64
N ALA A 39 12.09 8.18 -2.14
CA ALA A 39 13.30 8.01 -2.94
C ALA A 39 13.44 6.54 -3.38
N GLY A 40 13.84 6.32 -4.64
CA GLY A 40 14.01 4.98 -5.20
C GLY A 40 12.72 4.29 -5.65
N LEU A 41 11.60 5.01 -5.73
CA LEU A 41 10.39 4.49 -6.37
C LEU A 41 10.66 4.15 -7.84
N HIS A 42 10.20 2.99 -8.29
CA HIS A 42 10.30 2.62 -9.69
C HIS A 42 9.50 3.62 -10.57
N PRO A 43 10.11 4.24 -11.60
CA PRO A 43 9.53 5.37 -12.33
C PRO A 43 8.57 4.89 -13.42
N SER A 44 7.58 4.09 -13.07
CA SER A 44 6.52 3.64 -13.97
C SER A 44 5.22 3.42 -13.22
N GLY A 45 4.12 3.70 -13.92
CA GLY A 45 2.76 3.51 -13.44
C GLY A 45 2.02 2.43 -14.23
N LEU A 46 1.01 1.82 -13.61
CA LEU A 46 0.01 1.00 -14.28
C LEU A 46 -1.38 1.47 -13.87
N ASP A 47 -2.20 1.84 -14.85
CA ASP A 47 -3.62 2.10 -14.66
C ASP A 47 -4.43 0.86 -15.06
N LEU A 48 -5.21 0.33 -14.13
CA LEU A 48 -6.07 -0.81 -14.41
C LEU A 48 -7.30 -0.35 -15.19
N GLY A 49 -7.55 -1.02 -16.31
CA GLY A 49 -8.58 -0.66 -17.27
C GLY A 49 -8.03 0.14 -18.46
N ASP A 50 -8.95 0.73 -19.20
CA ASP A 50 -8.65 1.54 -20.38
C ASP A 50 -8.13 2.92 -19.97
N ARG A 51 -7.31 3.52 -20.84
CA ARG A 51 -6.72 4.84 -20.62
C ARG A 51 -7.79 5.93 -20.57
N THR A 52 -7.71 6.82 -19.57
CA THR A 52 -8.63 7.94 -19.36
C THR A 52 -7.87 9.25 -19.15
N PRO A 53 -8.54 10.42 -19.16
CA PRO A 53 -7.91 11.67 -18.73
C PRO A 53 -7.34 11.63 -17.31
N MET A 54 -7.84 10.73 -16.45
CA MET A 54 -7.24 10.50 -15.14
C MET A 54 -5.82 9.94 -15.25
N THR A 55 -5.58 9.05 -16.21
CA THR A 55 -4.24 8.51 -16.48
C THR A 55 -3.27 9.64 -16.83
N GLU A 56 -3.68 10.59 -17.67
CA GLU A 56 -2.88 11.76 -18.06
C GLU A 56 -2.59 12.68 -16.86
N LEU A 57 -3.57 12.87 -15.97
CA LEU A 57 -3.38 13.64 -14.74
C LEU A 57 -2.40 12.96 -13.77
N ALA A 58 -2.44 11.63 -13.68
CA ALA A 58 -1.49 10.86 -12.86
C ALA A 58 -0.06 10.96 -13.43
N GLU A 59 0.10 10.84 -14.75
CA GLU A 59 1.40 11.02 -15.41
C GLU A 59 1.98 12.41 -15.17
N ALA A 60 1.15 13.45 -15.29
CA ALA A 60 1.55 14.82 -15.00
C ALA A 60 1.96 15.02 -13.53
N LEU A 61 1.27 14.36 -12.60
CA LEU A 61 1.57 14.42 -11.16
C LEU A 61 2.89 13.73 -10.81
N PHE A 62 3.11 12.53 -11.34
CA PHE A 62 4.25 11.68 -10.97
C PHE A 62 5.49 11.90 -11.83
N GLY A 63 5.35 12.48 -13.02
CA GLY A 63 6.46 12.74 -13.93
C GLY A 63 6.98 11.50 -14.67
N PHE A 64 6.21 10.41 -14.70
CA PHE A 64 6.52 9.19 -15.46
C PHE A 64 5.26 8.61 -16.12
N THR A 65 5.44 7.69 -17.06
CA THR A 65 4.36 7.12 -17.87
C THR A 65 3.57 6.04 -17.16
N PHE A 66 2.29 5.94 -17.50
CA PHE A 66 1.37 4.90 -17.06
C PHE A 66 1.00 3.97 -18.22
N ASP A 67 1.24 2.67 -18.03
CA ASP A 67 0.67 1.63 -18.89
C ASP A 67 -0.81 1.41 -18.55
N SER A 68 -1.56 0.78 -19.45
CA SER A 68 -2.96 0.41 -19.24
C SER A 68 -3.14 -1.09 -19.37
N SER A 69 -3.89 -1.72 -18.45
CA SER A 69 -4.12 -3.16 -18.51
C SER A 69 -5.08 -3.52 -19.66
N ARG A 70 -4.61 -4.30 -20.64
CA ARG A 70 -5.43 -4.77 -21.78
C ARG A 70 -6.02 -6.17 -21.58
N VAL A 71 -5.66 -6.84 -20.50
CA VAL A 71 -6.11 -8.20 -20.18
C VAL A 71 -7.49 -8.17 -19.52
N ASP A 72 -8.16 -9.32 -19.48
CA ASP A 72 -9.33 -9.47 -18.65
C ASP A 72 -8.92 -9.54 -17.18
N LEU A 73 -9.30 -8.56 -16.36
CA LEU A 73 -8.86 -8.49 -14.97
C LEU A 73 -9.53 -9.53 -14.06
N ASP A 74 -10.57 -10.22 -14.55
CA ASP A 74 -11.23 -11.30 -13.82
C ASP A 74 -10.43 -12.61 -13.80
N GLU A 75 -9.59 -12.84 -14.81
CA GLU A 75 -8.90 -14.13 -15.05
C GLU A 75 -7.47 -14.01 -15.58
N GLY A 76 -7.15 -12.92 -16.28
CA GLY A 76 -5.88 -12.69 -16.96
C GLY A 76 -4.74 -12.37 -16.00
N SER A 77 -3.51 -12.54 -16.47
CA SER A 77 -2.31 -12.23 -15.70
C SER A 77 -1.74 -10.86 -16.03
N LEU A 78 -1.20 -10.17 -15.03
CA LEU A 78 -0.47 -8.92 -15.22
C LEU A 78 1.05 -9.18 -15.28
N SER A 79 1.77 -8.31 -16.00
CA SER A 79 3.22 -8.38 -16.13
C SER A 79 3.85 -6.99 -16.10
N GLY A 80 5.14 -6.93 -15.75
CA GLY A 80 5.88 -5.69 -15.57
C GLY A 80 6.24 -5.40 -14.11
N CYS A 81 6.87 -4.26 -13.89
CA CYS A 81 7.25 -3.76 -12.57
C CYS A 81 6.86 -2.29 -12.48
N TYR A 82 6.01 -1.93 -11.52
CA TYR A 82 5.44 -0.59 -11.39
C TYR A 82 5.60 -0.05 -9.97
N GLY A 83 6.01 1.21 -9.86
CA GLY A 83 6.07 1.91 -8.57
C GLY A 83 4.69 2.36 -8.12
N VAL A 84 3.81 2.69 -9.07
CA VAL A 84 2.43 3.12 -8.79
C VAL A 84 1.47 2.27 -9.60
N VAL A 85 0.44 1.76 -8.94
CA VAL A 85 -0.69 1.13 -9.62
C VAL A 85 -1.96 1.89 -9.24
N THR A 86 -2.82 2.19 -10.21
CA THR A 86 -4.11 2.86 -10.01
C THR A 86 -5.26 1.96 -10.46
N ALA A 87 -6.34 1.95 -9.69
CA ALA A 87 -7.55 1.22 -9.99
C ALA A 87 -8.76 2.07 -9.56
N PHE A 88 -9.02 3.14 -10.31
CA PHE A 88 -10.09 4.09 -10.00
C PHE A 88 -11.39 3.68 -10.68
N GLU A 89 -12.39 3.30 -9.89
CA GLU A 89 -13.69 2.80 -10.37
C GLU A 89 -13.54 1.56 -11.27
N VAL A 90 -12.71 0.61 -10.82
CA VAL A 90 -12.43 -0.64 -11.55
C VAL A 90 -13.04 -1.84 -10.84
N LEU A 91 -12.82 -1.96 -9.53
CA LEU A 91 -13.10 -3.20 -8.79
C LEU A 91 -14.59 -3.54 -8.71
N GLU A 92 -15.46 -2.54 -8.74
CA GLU A 92 -16.91 -2.71 -8.72
C GLU A 92 -17.47 -3.33 -10.00
N HIS A 93 -16.72 -3.26 -11.09
CA HIS A 93 -17.08 -3.80 -12.41
C HIS A 93 -16.51 -5.20 -12.66
N LEU A 94 -15.66 -5.71 -11.76
CA LEU A 94 -15.08 -7.04 -11.87
C LEU A 94 -16.02 -8.08 -11.26
N PHE A 95 -16.07 -9.29 -11.83
CA PHE A 95 -16.67 -10.43 -11.16
C PHE A 95 -15.76 -10.95 -10.03
N ASN A 96 -14.45 -10.88 -10.22
CA ASN A 96 -13.41 -11.42 -9.35
C ASN A 96 -12.34 -10.36 -9.01
N PRO A 97 -12.69 -9.35 -8.18
CA PRO A 97 -11.74 -8.32 -7.78
C PRO A 97 -10.59 -8.85 -6.92
N LEU A 98 -10.72 -10.03 -6.32
CA LEU A 98 -9.64 -10.68 -5.59
C LEU A 98 -8.51 -11.10 -6.54
N HIS A 99 -8.83 -11.71 -7.67
CA HIS A 99 -7.82 -12.11 -8.67
C HIS A 99 -7.06 -10.90 -9.20
N ALA A 100 -7.75 -9.84 -9.60
CA ALA A 100 -7.11 -8.60 -10.05
C ALA A 100 -6.10 -8.06 -9.02
N LEU A 101 -6.47 -8.01 -7.73
CA LEU A 101 -5.57 -7.54 -6.68
C LEU A 101 -4.37 -8.47 -6.45
N LEU A 102 -4.56 -9.80 -6.58
CA LEU A 102 -3.45 -10.76 -6.50
C LEU A 102 -2.47 -10.58 -7.66
N GLU A 103 -2.95 -10.29 -8.87
CA GLU A 103 -2.10 -9.98 -10.03
C GLU A 103 -1.38 -8.63 -9.87
N VAL A 104 -2.06 -7.61 -9.35
CA VAL A 104 -1.44 -6.30 -9.05
C VAL A 104 -0.28 -6.48 -8.08
N LYS A 105 -0.45 -7.28 -7.03
CA LYS A 105 0.62 -7.54 -6.06
C LYS A 105 1.89 -8.09 -6.73
N LYS A 106 1.77 -8.92 -7.77
CA LYS A 106 2.91 -9.50 -8.50
C LYS A 106 3.71 -8.48 -9.29
N VAL A 107 3.08 -7.41 -9.77
CA VAL A 107 3.72 -6.39 -10.62
C VAL A 107 4.19 -5.16 -9.85
N MET A 108 4.00 -5.10 -8.53
CA MET A 108 4.47 -4.00 -7.70
C MET A 108 5.98 -4.07 -7.47
N ALA A 109 6.67 -2.96 -7.76
CA ALA A 109 8.13 -2.84 -7.69
C ALA A 109 8.61 -2.54 -6.26
N GLY A 110 8.58 -3.54 -5.39
CA GLY A 110 9.16 -3.49 -4.05
C GLY A 110 8.28 -2.82 -3.00
N SER A 111 8.87 -2.52 -1.83
CA SER A 111 8.17 -2.07 -0.62
C SER A 111 7.67 -0.62 -0.67
N ALA A 112 8.33 0.21 -1.49
CA ALA A 112 7.98 1.60 -1.71
C ALA A 112 6.76 1.78 -2.62
N ALA A 113 6.41 0.75 -3.39
CA ALA A 113 5.31 0.81 -4.35
C ALA A 113 3.95 1.00 -3.64
N ARG A 114 3.02 1.66 -4.33
CA ARG A 114 1.67 1.89 -3.82
C ARG A 114 0.61 1.56 -4.85
N LEU A 115 -0.46 0.94 -4.37
CA LEU A 115 -1.70 0.76 -5.12
C LEU A 115 -2.72 1.79 -4.62
N PHE A 116 -3.28 2.57 -5.52
CA PHE A 116 -4.36 3.51 -5.25
C PHE A 116 -5.66 3.00 -5.86
N VAL A 117 -6.70 2.89 -5.04
CA VAL A 117 -7.99 2.34 -5.45
C VAL A 117 -9.09 3.34 -5.13
N SER A 118 -10.03 3.57 -6.05
CA SER A 118 -11.33 4.14 -5.68
C SER A 118 -12.47 3.25 -6.15
N MET A 119 -13.58 3.32 -5.43
CA MET A 119 -14.83 2.68 -5.80
C MET A 119 -16.00 3.37 -5.09
N PRO A 120 -17.23 3.27 -5.61
CA PRO A 120 -18.42 3.71 -4.91
C PRO A 120 -18.60 2.94 -3.60
N LEU A 121 -18.99 3.66 -2.54
CA LEU A 121 -19.46 3.05 -1.31
C LEU A 121 -20.84 2.42 -1.56
N ARG A 122 -21.08 1.25 -0.98
CA ARG A 122 -22.37 0.53 -1.07
C ARG A 122 -23.59 1.45 -0.95
N GLN A 123 -24.41 1.48 -2.00
CA GLN A 123 -25.64 2.28 -2.04
C GLN A 123 -26.89 1.41 -1.79
N PRO A 124 -28.00 2.04 -1.35
CA PRO A 124 -29.31 1.38 -1.39
C PRO A 124 -29.66 0.95 -2.81
N GLU A 125 -30.39 -0.16 -2.94
CA GLU A 125 -30.71 -0.77 -4.23
C GLU A 125 -31.41 0.18 -5.21
N LEU A 126 -32.18 1.14 -4.70
CA LEU A 126 -32.84 2.18 -5.49
C LEU A 126 -31.87 3.11 -6.26
N LEU A 127 -30.63 3.27 -5.76
CA LEU A 127 -29.61 4.17 -6.30
C LEU A 127 -28.46 3.44 -7.01
N ARG A 128 -28.36 2.12 -6.79
CA ARG A 128 -27.31 1.25 -7.31
C ARG A 128 -27.26 1.28 -8.83
N SER A 129 -26.05 1.35 -9.37
CA SER A 129 -25.84 1.21 -10.81
C SER A 129 -25.96 -0.26 -11.21
N PRO A 130 -26.66 -0.59 -12.31
CA PRO A 130 -26.81 -1.97 -12.76
C PRO A 130 -25.48 -2.58 -13.27
N GLU A 131 -24.51 -1.74 -13.63
CA GLU A 131 -23.18 -2.15 -14.11
C GLU A 131 -22.19 -2.47 -12.99
N HIS A 132 -22.55 -2.22 -11.73
CA HIS A 132 -21.70 -2.53 -10.58
C HIS A 132 -22.07 -3.91 -10.02
N PHE A 133 -21.18 -4.88 -10.19
CA PHE A 133 -21.31 -6.19 -9.53
C PHE A 133 -21.06 -6.06 -8.03
N HIS A 134 -20.03 -5.28 -7.64
CA HIS A 134 -19.59 -5.16 -6.25
C HIS A 134 -19.54 -3.72 -5.74
N GLU A 135 -20.68 -3.15 -5.33
CA GLU A 135 -20.65 -1.96 -4.47
C GLU A 135 -20.36 -2.36 -3.02
N MET A 136 -19.07 -2.33 -2.66
CA MET A 136 -18.60 -2.83 -1.37
C MET A 136 -18.84 -1.83 -0.23
N SER A 137 -19.18 -2.34 0.95
CA SER A 137 -19.03 -1.55 2.17
C SER A 137 -17.55 -1.39 2.51
N ARG A 138 -17.23 -0.43 3.39
CA ARG A 138 -15.86 -0.27 3.90
C ARG A 138 -15.30 -1.56 4.49
N THR A 139 -16.10 -2.29 5.27
CA THR A 139 -15.68 -3.56 5.88
C THR A 139 -15.36 -4.62 4.83
N ALA A 140 -16.18 -4.75 3.78
CA ALA A 140 -15.95 -5.70 2.71
C ALA A 140 -14.68 -5.35 1.90
N ALA A 141 -14.48 -4.06 1.61
CA ALA A 141 -13.27 -3.56 0.97
C ALA A 141 -12.01 -3.88 1.78
N LEU A 142 -12.01 -3.59 3.08
CA LEU A 142 -10.89 -3.88 3.97
C LEU A 142 -10.59 -5.38 4.05
N ALA A 143 -11.63 -6.23 4.09
CA ALA A 143 -11.46 -7.68 4.08
C ALA A 143 -10.83 -8.17 2.77
N LEU A 144 -11.26 -7.63 1.63
CA LEU A 144 -10.69 -7.93 0.32
C LEU A 144 -9.21 -7.54 0.23
N PHE A 145 -8.86 -6.33 0.67
CA PHE A 145 -7.47 -5.85 0.71
C PHE A 145 -6.60 -6.73 1.62
N GLY A 146 -7.08 -7.03 2.82
CA GLY A 146 -6.38 -7.93 3.74
C GLY A 146 -6.17 -9.33 3.13
N ARG A 147 -7.19 -9.88 2.48
CA ARG A 147 -7.12 -11.20 1.83
C ARG A 147 -6.15 -11.24 0.64
N SER A 148 -6.03 -10.14 -0.10
CA SER A 148 -5.08 -10.01 -1.22
C SER A 148 -3.66 -9.64 -0.77
N GLY A 149 -3.42 -9.49 0.54
CA GLY A 149 -2.10 -9.19 1.09
C GLY A 149 -1.74 -7.70 1.03
N PHE A 150 -2.72 -6.82 1.00
CA PHE A 150 -2.56 -5.38 1.10
C PHE A 150 -2.88 -4.86 2.49
N ARG A 151 -2.22 -3.76 2.86
CA ARG A 151 -2.49 -2.96 4.05
C ARG A 151 -2.96 -1.57 3.61
N VAL A 152 -3.98 -1.06 4.29
CA VAL A 152 -4.43 0.32 4.07
C VAL A 152 -3.53 1.27 4.87
N GLU A 153 -2.84 2.15 4.15
CA GLU A 153 -2.06 3.24 4.76
C GLU A 153 -2.92 4.47 5.01
N ARG A 154 -3.81 4.78 4.06
CA ARG A 154 -4.71 5.93 4.13
C ARG A 154 -6.00 5.66 3.39
N SER A 155 -7.08 6.28 3.86
CA SER A 155 -8.37 6.28 3.17
C SER A 155 -9.05 7.64 3.25
N ALA A 156 -9.86 7.98 2.26
CA ALA A 156 -10.75 9.14 2.30
C ALA A 156 -12.07 8.83 1.60
N GLU A 157 -13.08 9.69 1.82
CA GLU A 157 -14.35 9.64 1.13
C GLU A 157 -14.69 10.99 0.52
N PHE A 158 -15.35 11.00 -0.63
CA PHE A 158 -15.84 12.23 -1.24
C PHE A 158 -17.09 12.04 -2.09
N ARG A 159 -17.79 13.16 -2.33
CA ARG A 159 -18.93 13.25 -3.26
C ARG A 159 -18.49 13.74 -4.64
N ILE A 160 -19.21 13.37 -5.69
CA ILE A 160 -18.87 13.68 -7.09
C ILE A 160 -19.82 14.67 -7.78
N ARG A 161 -20.96 15.02 -7.17
CA ARG A 161 -21.95 15.93 -7.78
C ARG A 161 -21.83 17.34 -7.20
N ARG A 162 -22.22 18.34 -8.00
CA ARG A 162 -22.31 19.74 -7.55
C ARG A 162 -23.45 19.93 -6.54
N PRO A 163 -23.36 20.90 -5.61
CA PRO A 163 -24.39 21.10 -4.59
C PRO A 163 -25.82 21.24 -5.13
N LEU A 164 -25.99 21.97 -6.24
CA LEU A 164 -27.32 22.21 -6.84
C LEU A 164 -27.95 20.94 -7.44
N PHE A 165 -27.15 19.93 -7.83
CA PHE A 165 -27.68 18.67 -8.33
C PHE A 165 -28.57 17.98 -7.30
N TYR A 166 -28.22 18.05 -6.02
CA TYR A 166 -28.96 17.36 -4.96
C TYR A 166 -30.37 17.94 -4.73
N LEU A 167 -30.62 19.16 -5.21
CA LEU A 167 -31.93 19.83 -5.12
C LEU A 167 -32.83 19.53 -6.33
N SER A 168 -32.33 18.83 -7.36
CA SER A 168 -33.06 18.63 -8.61
C SER A 168 -34.12 17.52 -8.55
N GLY A 169 -34.30 16.86 -7.41
CA GLY A 169 -35.35 15.87 -7.21
C GLY A 169 -35.08 14.88 -6.08
N PHE A 170 -35.99 13.92 -5.90
CA PHE A 170 -35.94 12.95 -4.80
C PHE A 170 -34.72 12.00 -4.87
N LYS A 171 -34.47 11.36 -6.03
CA LYS A 171 -33.30 10.49 -6.21
C LYS A 171 -31.97 11.26 -6.04
N PRO A 172 -31.78 12.45 -6.66
CA PRO A 172 -30.64 13.30 -6.37
C PRO A 172 -30.49 13.64 -4.87
N LEU A 173 -31.56 13.99 -4.17
CA LEU A 173 -31.52 14.25 -2.73
C LEU A 173 -31.03 13.03 -1.94
N LEU A 174 -31.48 11.81 -2.28
CA LEU A 174 -30.97 10.60 -1.64
C LEU A 174 -29.47 10.37 -1.94
N ARG A 175 -29.01 10.68 -3.16
CA ARG A 175 -27.58 10.63 -3.50
C ARG A 175 -26.75 11.56 -2.61
N PHE A 176 -27.30 12.67 -2.10
CA PHE A 176 -26.58 13.50 -1.13
C PHE A 176 -26.16 12.72 0.12
N PHE A 177 -27.03 11.83 0.61
CA PHE A 177 -26.78 11.06 1.83
C PHE A 177 -25.93 9.80 1.56
N PHE A 178 -26.19 9.11 0.45
CA PHE A 178 -25.65 7.78 0.20
C PHE A 178 -24.56 7.71 -0.88
N GLU A 179 -24.52 8.64 -1.85
CA GLU A 179 -23.55 8.60 -2.95
C GLU A 179 -22.20 9.17 -2.48
N ARG A 180 -21.31 8.26 -2.11
CA ARG A 180 -19.92 8.56 -1.77
C ARG A 180 -18.99 7.63 -2.53
N VAL A 181 -17.84 8.16 -2.91
CA VAL A 181 -16.70 7.38 -3.40
C VAL A 181 -15.72 7.25 -2.25
N GLN A 182 -15.24 6.04 -2.02
CA GLN A 182 -14.15 5.75 -1.09
C GLN A 182 -12.86 5.57 -1.90
N VAL A 183 -11.76 6.15 -1.41
CA VAL A 183 -10.43 6.06 -2.04
C VAL A 183 -9.41 5.61 -1.00
N TYR A 184 -8.49 4.74 -1.43
CA TYR A 184 -7.52 4.06 -0.58
C TYR A 184 -6.11 4.16 -1.15
N GLU A 185 -5.14 4.27 -0.25
CA GLU A 185 -3.72 4.07 -0.49
C GLU A 185 -3.30 2.76 0.17
N LEU A 186 -2.79 1.84 -0.63
CA LEU A 186 -2.47 0.47 -0.23
C LEU A 186 -0.98 0.18 -0.40
N SER A 187 -0.40 -0.49 0.60
CA SER A 187 0.94 -1.05 0.58
C SER A 187 0.88 -2.58 0.64
N THR A 188 1.94 -3.28 0.25
CA THR A 188 2.01 -4.74 0.38
C THR A 188 2.32 -5.13 1.83
N ALA A 189 1.59 -6.12 2.37
CA ALA A 189 1.68 -6.51 3.78
C ALA A 189 2.97 -7.25 4.16
N GLU A 190 3.71 -7.80 3.19
CA GLU A 190 4.99 -8.49 3.41
C GLU A 190 6.06 -7.56 3.99
N VAL A 191 5.95 -6.26 3.71
CA VAL A 191 6.89 -5.22 4.14
C VAL A 191 7.05 -5.14 5.66
N GLN A 192 6.00 -5.35 6.46
CA GLN A 192 6.18 -5.38 7.92
C GLN A 192 6.92 -6.63 8.40
N ARG A 193 6.74 -7.79 7.78
CA ARG A 193 7.40 -9.02 8.26
C ARG A 193 8.89 -8.99 7.97
N GLU A 194 9.29 -8.52 6.78
CA GLU A 194 10.71 -8.47 6.40
C GLU A 194 11.46 -7.38 7.16
N THR A 195 10.93 -6.14 7.21
CA THR A 195 11.58 -5.06 7.98
C THR A 195 11.61 -5.39 9.48
N THR A 196 10.54 -5.95 10.05
CA THR A 196 10.57 -6.33 11.47
C THR A 196 11.57 -7.47 11.71
N ALA A 197 11.63 -8.47 10.83
CA ALA A 197 12.55 -9.59 10.99
C ALA A 197 14.01 -9.21 10.77
N GLU A 198 14.30 -8.31 9.83
CA GLU A 198 15.65 -7.82 9.54
C GLU A 198 16.14 -6.90 10.66
N VAL A 199 15.32 -5.92 11.07
CA VAL A 199 15.63 -5.04 12.21
C VAL A 199 15.79 -5.86 13.50
N GLN A 200 14.93 -6.85 13.75
CA GLN A 200 15.09 -7.74 14.91
C GLN A 200 16.38 -8.55 14.84
N ARG A 201 16.75 -9.09 13.68
CA ARG A 201 17.99 -9.86 13.52
C ARG A 201 19.22 -9.00 13.73
N GLU A 202 19.28 -7.82 13.11
CA GLU A 202 20.42 -6.90 13.25
C GLU A 202 20.57 -6.43 14.70
N THR A 203 19.47 -5.97 15.31
CA THR A 203 19.48 -5.51 16.72
C THR A 203 19.90 -6.63 17.66
N THR A 204 19.37 -7.85 17.47
CA THR A 204 19.73 -8.99 18.33
C THR A 204 21.20 -9.38 18.17
N ALA A 205 21.72 -9.37 16.94
CA ALA A 205 23.10 -9.71 16.65
C ALA A 205 24.10 -8.64 17.11
N GLU A 206 23.71 -7.36 17.09
CA GLU A 206 24.52 -6.26 17.63
C GLU A 206 24.58 -6.33 19.16
N VAL A 207 23.43 -6.45 19.82
CA VAL A 207 23.34 -6.58 21.29
C VAL A 207 24.13 -7.79 21.77
N GLN A 208 23.98 -8.96 21.13
CA GLN A 208 24.76 -10.15 21.51
C GLN A 208 26.26 -9.94 21.38
N ARG A 209 26.73 -9.27 20.32
CA ARG A 209 28.16 -9.01 20.10
C ARG A 209 28.72 -8.06 21.15
N GLU A 210 28.02 -6.95 21.43
CA GLU A 210 28.46 -5.99 22.44
C GLU A 210 28.49 -6.60 23.83
N THR A 211 27.42 -7.30 24.25
CA THR A 211 27.36 -7.94 25.56
C THR A 211 28.46 -9.01 25.71
N THR A 212 28.69 -9.84 24.69
CA THR A 212 29.73 -10.87 24.74
C THR A 212 31.13 -10.24 24.85
N ALA A 213 31.39 -9.17 24.10
CA ALA A 213 32.68 -8.49 24.12
C ALA A 213 32.91 -7.69 25.42
N GLU A 214 31.87 -7.15 26.04
CA GLU A 214 31.96 -6.48 27.34
C GLU A 214 32.22 -7.49 28.46
N VAL A 215 31.44 -8.56 28.53
CA VAL A 215 31.63 -9.64 29.52
C VAL A 215 33.03 -10.24 29.40
N GLN A 216 33.49 -10.57 28.18
CA GLN A 216 34.84 -11.09 28.00
C GLN A 216 35.92 -10.11 28.48
N ARG A 217 35.77 -8.81 28.22
CA ARG A 217 36.73 -7.79 28.66
C ARG A 217 36.75 -7.66 30.17
N GLU A 218 35.60 -7.57 30.82
CA GLU A 218 35.51 -7.47 32.28
C GLU A 218 36.05 -8.72 32.96
N THR A 219 35.62 -9.91 32.53
CA THR A 219 36.12 -11.17 33.10
C THR A 219 37.62 -11.32 32.90
N THR A 220 38.15 -10.99 31.73
CA THR A 220 39.61 -11.04 31.50
C THR A 220 40.36 -10.06 32.40
N ALA A 221 39.85 -8.84 32.55
CA ALA A 221 40.47 -7.81 33.40
C ALA A 221 40.37 -8.14 34.89
N GLU A 222 39.29 -8.78 35.34
CA GLU A 222 39.13 -9.25 36.72
C GLU A 222 40.07 -10.42 37.02
N VAL A 223 40.08 -11.46 36.17
CA VAL A 223 40.98 -12.61 36.30
C VAL A 223 42.45 -12.16 36.30
N GLN A 224 42.84 -11.25 35.40
CA GLN A 224 44.20 -10.71 35.38
C GLN A 224 44.55 -9.95 36.67
N ARG A 225 43.62 -9.15 37.21
CA ARG A 225 43.84 -8.41 38.46
C ARG A 225 44.00 -9.36 39.65
N GLU A 226 43.12 -10.35 39.80
CA GLU A 226 43.19 -11.34 40.87
C GLU A 226 44.46 -12.19 40.77
N THR A 227 44.77 -12.71 39.58
CA THR A 227 45.97 -13.53 39.36
C THR A 227 47.24 -12.72 39.64
N THR A 228 47.30 -11.45 39.22
CA THR A 228 48.46 -10.58 39.49
C THR A 228 48.60 -10.29 40.98
N ALA A 229 47.49 -10.05 41.68
CA ALA A 229 47.48 -9.81 43.12
C ALA A 229 47.94 -11.04 43.90
N GLU A 230 47.46 -12.24 43.54
CA GLU A 230 47.88 -13.50 44.17
C GLU A 230 49.37 -13.78 43.95
N VAL A 231 49.85 -13.67 42.71
CA VAL A 231 51.28 -13.90 42.41
C VAL A 231 52.18 -12.92 43.15
N GLN A 232 51.78 -11.65 43.27
CA GLN A 232 52.52 -10.65 44.05
C GLN A 232 52.52 -10.95 45.55
N TRP A 233 51.39 -11.42 46.08
CA TRP A 233 51.27 -11.82 47.48
C TRP A 233 52.18 -13.02 47.80
N GLU A 234 52.14 -14.07 46.99
CA GLU A 234 52.96 -15.29 47.19
C GLU A 234 54.45 -14.99 47.05
N SER A 235 54.81 -14.17 46.06
CA SER A 235 56.20 -13.72 45.86
C SER A 235 56.71 -12.90 47.06
N ALA A 236 55.88 -12.00 47.60
CA ALA A 236 56.25 -11.21 48.78
C ALA A 236 56.34 -12.06 50.06
N ALA A 237 55.50 -13.09 50.19
CA ALA A 237 55.54 -14.04 51.31
C ALA A 237 56.79 -14.94 51.25
N ALA A 238 57.16 -15.44 50.06
CA ALA A 238 58.36 -16.25 49.85
C ALA A 238 59.65 -15.49 50.18
N VAL A 239 59.73 -14.19 49.84
CA VAL A 239 60.88 -13.32 50.15
C VAL A 239 61.01 -13.05 51.66
N ARG A 240 59.91 -13.02 52.42
CA ARG A 240 59.96 -12.86 53.89
C ARG A 240 60.24 -14.15 54.65
N GLY A 241 59.93 -15.31 54.08
CA GLY A 241 60.11 -16.61 54.74
C GLY A 241 61.52 -17.22 54.61
N GLY A 242 62.33 -16.80 53.63
CA GLY A 242 63.66 -17.37 53.35
C GLY A 242 64.83 -16.76 54.13
N GLY A 243 64.56 -15.96 55.16
CA GLY A 243 65.58 -15.21 55.90
C GLY A 243 65.60 -15.53 57.39
N VAL A 244 65.79 -16.80 57.78
CA VAL A 244 66.38 -17.25 59.06
C VAL A 244 67.03 -18.62 58.85
#